data_AF-T0QYS6-F1
#
_entry.id   AF-T0QYS6-F1
#
_cell.length_a   1.000
_cell.length_b   1.000
_cell.length_c   1.000
_cell.angle_alpha   90.00
_cell.angle_beta   90.00
_cell.angle_gamma   90.00
#
_symmetry.space_group_name_H-M   'P 1'
#
loop_
_entity.id
_entity.type
_entity.pdbx_description
1 polymer ?
#
loop_
_entity_poly.entity_id
_entity_poly.type
_entity_poly.pdbx_seq_one_letter_code
_entity_poly.pdbx_strand_id
1 'polypeptide(L)'
;MVIGALLVGKLIRPSNPTDLKLTPYECGEEPIGSAWSNFNVRFYVIALVFLIFDVEGALMFPVAAVFRKFVEIGEGGAVLASFLLFITILALGVVYCWKKGDLDWVKSYQVSGKKDK
;
A
#
# COMPACT_ATOMS: atom_id res chain seq x y z
N MET A 1 12.75 -17.57 -16.70
CA MET A 1 13.62 -16.56 -17.35
C MET A 1 14.53 -15.84 -16.36
N VAL A 2 14.03 -15.23 -15.27
CA VAL A 2 14.84 -14.45 -14.31
C VAL A 2 16.00 -15.24 -13.69
N ILE A 3 15.74 -16.48 -13.24
CA ILE A 3 16.78 -17.33 -12.63
C ILE A 3 17.91 -17.63 -13.64
N GLY A 4 17.55 -17.94 -14.89
CA GLY A 4 18.53 -18.18 -15.95
C GLY A 4 19.41 -16.95 -16.22
N ALA A 5 18.81 -15.76 -16.26
CA ALA A 5 19.55 -14.51 -16.44
C ALA A 5 20.50 -14.23 -15.27
N LEU A 6 20.08 -14.47 -14.02
CA LEU A 6 20.94 -14.30 -12.84
C LEU A 6 22.09 -15.33 -12.81
N LEU A 7 21.86 -16.57 -13.24
CA LEU A 7 22.89 -17.61 -13.31
C LEU A 7 23.94 -17.31 -14.38
N VAL A 8 23.50 -16.94 -15.59
CA VAL A 8 24.39 -16.51 -16.68
C VAL A 8 25.18 -15.26 -16.25
N GLY A 9 24.51 -14.29 -15.64
CA GLY A 9 25.14 -13.09 -15.09
C GLY A 9 26.19 -13.41 -14.03
N LYS A 10 25.90 -14.34 -13.11
CA LYS A 10 26.86 -14.78 -12.08
C LYS A 10 28.07 -15.52 -12.68
N LEU A 11 27.88 -16.27 -13.77
CA LEU A 11 28.95 -17.02 -14.42
C LEU A 11 29.90 -16.13 -15.23
N ILE A 12 29.36 -15.13 -15.95
CA ILE A 12 30.15 -14.26 -16.84
C ILE A 12 30.78 -13.07 -16.07
N ARG A 13 30.15 -12.61 -14.98
CA ARG A 13 30.61 -11.45 -14.21
C ARG A 13 31.99 -11.68 -13.57
N PRO A 14 32.91 -10.69 -13.65
CA PRO A 14 34.12 -10.67 -12.83
C PRO A 14 33.79 -10.64 -11.33
N SER A 15 34.42 -11.54 -10.57
CA SER A 15 34.30 -11.62 -9.11
C SER A 15 35.56 -11.03 -8.47
N ASN A 16 35.44 -9.83 -7.89
CA ASN A 16 36.52 -9.18 -7.13
C ASN A 16 35.95 -8.52 -5.86
N PRO A 17 35.58 -9.33 -4.84
CA PRO A 17 35.14 -8.82 -3.55
C PRO A 17 36.33 -8.21 -2.81
N THR A 18 36.13 -7.01 -2.29
CA THR A 18 37.09 -6.29 -1.42
C THR A 18 36.32 -5.81 -0.21
N ASP A 19 36.96 -5.70 0.96
CA ASP A 19 36.26 -5.33 2.21
C ASP A 19 35.46 -4.03 2.07
N LEU A 20 36.04 -3.00 1.43
CA LEU A 20 35.37 -1.72 1.15
C LEU A 20 34.17 -1.82 0.20
N LYS A 21 34.10 -2.84 -0.68
CA LYS A 21 32.94 -3.06 -1.57
C LYS A 21 31.80 -3.79 -0.86
N LEU A 22 32.08 -4.39 0.29
CA LEU A 22 31.14 -5.14 1.09
C LEU A 22 30.56 -4.29 2.24
N THR A 23 31.11 -3.09 2.47
CA THR A 23 30.57 -2.13 3.44
C THR A 23 29.39 -1.34 2.87
N PRO A 24 28.42 -0.93 3.71
CA PRO A 24 27.34 -0.03 3.31
C PRO A 24 27.87 1.29 2.73
N TYR A 25 27.16 1.85 1.74
CA TYR A 25 27.49 3.13 1.15
C TYR A 25 26.93 4.28 2.00
N GLU A 26 27.81 5.14 2.52
CA GLU A 26 27.46 6.35 3.29
C GLU A 26 28.13 7.60 2.68
N CYS A 27 28.00 7.78 1.36
CA CYS A 27 28.54 8.95 0.64
C CYS A 27 30.05 9.19 0.81
N GLY A 28 30.82 8.13 1.10
CA GLY A 28 32.27 8.18 1.30
C GLY A 28 32.72 8.19 2.76
N GLU A 29 31.79 8.29 3.71
CA GLU A 29 32.04 8.21 5.14
C GLU A 29 31.86 6.78 5.68
N GLU A 30 32.46 6.49 6.83
CA GLU A 30 32.20 5.24 7.54
C GLU A 30 30.81 5.27 8.19
N PRO A 31 30.01 4.20 8.09
CA PRO A 31 28.69 4.16 8.69
C PRO A 31 28.78 4.22 10.22
N ILE A 32 28.13 5.22 10.82
CA ILE A 32 28.09 5.40 12.26
C ILE A 32 26.71 5.04 12.79
N GLY A 33 26.69 4.15 13.80
CA GLY A 33 25.46 3.80 14.51
C GLY A 33 24.63 2.72 13.81
N SER A 34 23.33 2.75 14.06
CA SER A 34 22.39 1.73 13.62
C SER A 34 21.59 2.20 12.41
N ALA A 35 21.36 1.30 11.45
CA ALA A 35 20.46 1.56 10.32
C ALA A 35 18.97 1.63 10.72
N TRP A 36 18.64 1.36 11.98
CA TRP A 36 17.28 1.46 12.51
C TRP A 36 16.93 2.93 12.76
N SER A 37 15.99 3.44 11.98
CA SER A 37 15.45 4.80 12.10
C SER A 37 13.94 4.78 12.30
N ASN A 38 13.43 5.74 13.08
CA ASN A 38 12.00 5.91 13.27
C ASN A 38 11.39 6.54 12.01
N PHE A 39 10.77 5.70 11.19
CA PHE A 39 10.01 6.16 10.03
C PHE A 39 8.65 6.74 10.46
N ASN A 40 8.15 7.66 9.65
CA ASN A 40 6.88 8.32 9.93
C ASN A 40 5.71 7.31 9.86
N VAL A 41 4.82 7.30 10.87
CA VAL A 41 3.64 6.41 10.93
C VAL A 41 2.66 6.60 9.76
N ARG A 42 2.79 7.68 8.97
CA ARG A 42 1.97 7.92 7.77
C ARG A 42 1.96 6.74 6.79
N PHE A 43 3.11 6.07 6.60
CA PHE A 43 3.19 4.90 5.73
C PHE A 43 2.33 3.73 6.21
N TYR A 44 2.17 3.59 7.53
CA TYR A 44 1.31 2.57 8.12
C TYR A 44 -0.16 2.83 7.82
N VAL A 45 -0.64 4.08 7.93
CA VAL A 45 -2.03 4.42 7.64
C VAL A 45 -2.37 4.15 6.18
N ILE A 46 -1.50 4.56 5.26
CA ILE A 46 -1.67 4.29 3.83
C ILE A 46 -1.69 2.79 3.55
N ALA A 47 -0.76 2.03 4.15
CA ALA A 47 -0.72 0.58 3.99
C ALA A 47 -1.97 -0.12 4.54
N LEU A 48 -2.50 0.34 5.67
CA LEU A 48 -3.71 -0.23 6.27
C LEU A 48 -4.95 0.06 5.43
N VAL A 49 -5.10 1.28 4.91
CA VAL A 49 -6.17 1.61 3.96
C VAL A 49 -6.05 0.76 2.70
N PHE A 50 -4.84 0.64 2.12
CA PHE A 50 -4.60 -0.22 0.97
C PHE A 50 -4.99 -1.68 1.24
N LEU A 51 -4.61 -2.24 2.39
CA LEU A 51 -4.92 -3.62 2.76
C LEU A 51 -6.42 -3.88 2.84
N ILE A 52 -7.19 -2.94 3.42
CA ILE A 52 -8.65 -3.03 3.49
C ILE A 52 -9.24 -3.05 2.07
N PHE A 53 -8.81 -2.11 1.22
CA PHE A 53 -9.25 -2.02 -0.17
C PHE A 53 -8.89 -3.26 -1.01
N ASP A 54 -7.71 -3.84 -0.78
CA ASP A 54 -7.26 -5.05 -1.48
C ASP A 54 -8.18 -6.24 -1.17
N VAL A 55 -8.48 -6.46 0.11
CA VAL A 55 -9.40 -7.51 0.55
C VAL A 55 -10.82 -7.28 0.03
N GLU A 56 -11.32 -6.05 0.10
CA GLU A 56 -12.66 -5.72 -0.37
C GLU A 56 -12.78 -5.83 -1.90
N GLY A 57 -11.73 -5.45 -2.63
CA GLY A 57 -11.63 -5.66 -4.08
C GLY A 57 -11.63 -7.14 -4.44
N ALA A 58 -10.94 -7.99 -3.67
CA ALA A 58 -10.96 -9.43 -3.85
C ALA A 58 -12.38 -10.02 -3.70
N LEU A 59 -13.18 -9.50 -2.75
CA LEU A 59 -14.57 -9.92 -2.54
C LEU A 59 -15.51 -9.54 -3.69
N MET A 60 -15.14 -8.58 -4.53
CA MET A 60 -15.96 -8.18 -5.68
C MET A 60 -15.92 -9.22 -6.81
N PHE A 61 -14.82 -9.98 -6.95
CA PHE A 61 -14.64 -10.92 -8.06
C PHE A 61 -15.66 -12.07 -8.07
N PRO A 62 -15.94 -12.78 -6.96
CA PRO A 62 -16.94 -13.84 -6.95
C PRO A 62 -18.32 -13.34 -7.35
N VAL A 63 -18.76 -12.20 -6.81
CA VAL A 63 -20.07 -11.60 -7.12
C VAL A 63 -20.17 -11.25 -8.60
N ALA A 64 -19.13 -10.62 -9.16
CA ALA A 64 -19.06 -10.32 -10.58
C ALA A 64 -19.07 -11.59 -11.46
N ALA A 65 -18.36 -12.64 -11.05
CA ALA A 65 -18.24 -13.89 -11.81
C ALA A 65 -19.58 -14.65 -11.92
N VAL A 66 -20.43 -14.59 -10.89
CA VAL A 66 -21.75 -15.27 -10.89
C VAL A 66 -22.93 -14.34 -11.18
N PHE A 67 -22.70 -13.05 -11.44
CA PHE A 67 -23.75 -12.06 -11.65
C PHE A 67 -24.76 -12.47 -12.73
N ARG A 68 -24.30 -13.06 -13.83
CA ARG A 68 -25.19 -13.53 -14.90
C ARG A 68 -26.23 -14.55 -14.42
N LYS A 69 -25.85 -15.45 -13.51
CA LYS A 69 -26.77 -16.43 -12.92
C LYS A 69 -27.84 -15.75 -12.07
N PHE A 70 -27.49 -14.70 -11.32
CA PHE A 70 -28.44 -13.90 -10.55
C PHE A 70 -29.44 -13.15 -11.44
N VAL A 71 -28.99 -12.67 -12.59
CA VAL A 71 -29.89 -12.06 -13.59
C VAL A 71 -30.88 -13.08 -14.15
N GLU A 72 -30.40 -14.29 -14.49
CA GLU A 72 -31.24 -15.37 -15.05
C GLU A 72 -32.36 -15.82 -14.07
N ILE A 73 -32.10 -15.82 -12.76
CA ILE A 73 -33.11 -16.16 -11.74
C ILE A 73 -34.00 -14.96 -11.33
N GLY A 74 -33.83 -13.79 -11.94
CA GLY A 74 -34.61 -12.58 -11.67
C GLY A 74 -34.15 -11.75 -10.46
N GLU A 75 -33.08 -12.14 -9.78
CA GLU A 75 -32.52 -11.44 -8.61
C GLU A 75 -31.43 -10.41 -8.94
N GLY A 76 -31.07 -10.26 -10.22
CA GLY A 76 -29.97 -9.40 -10.65
C GLY A 76 -30.08 -7.94 -10.17
N GLY A 77 -31.28 -7.39 -10.07
CA GLY A 77 -31.50 -6.03 -9.56
C GLY A 77 -31.16 -5.87 -8.07
N ALA A 78 -31.54 -6.85 -7.24
CA ALA A 78 -31.24 -6.84 -5.81
C ALA A 78 -29.73 -7.02 -5.57
N VAL A 79 -29.11 -7.98 -6.27
CA VAL A 79 -27.66 -8.21 -6.18
C VAL A 79 -26.86 -6.99 -6.64
N LEU A 80 -27.28 -6.34 -7.73
CA LEU A 80 -26.66 -5.11 -8.21
C LEU A 80 -26.80 -3.98 -7.17
N ALA A 81 -27.96 -3.81 -6.55
CA ALA A 81 -28.18 -2.81 -5.51
C ALA A 81 -27.27 -3.06 -4.29
N SER A 82 -27.17 -4.30 -3.82
CA SER A 82 -26.26 -4.67 -2.74
C SER A 82 -24.79 -4.42 -3.10
N PHE A 83 -24.40 -4.70 -4.35
CA PHE A 83 -23.04 -4.46 -4.84
C PHE A 83 -22.70 -2.97 -4.92
N LEU A 84 -23.63 -2.14 -5.42
CA LEU A 84 -23.47 -0.69 -5.44
C LEU A 84 -23.44 -0.09 -4.03
N LEU A 85 -24.26 -0.62 -3.11
CA LEU A 85 -24.22 -0.24 -1.70
C LEU A 85 -22.86 -0.54 -1.07
N PHE A 86 -22.32 -1.74 -1.32
CA PHE A 86 -20.98 -2.13 -0.87
C PHE A 86 -19.92 -1.14 -1.35
N ILE A 87 -19.87 -0.85 -2.67
CA ILE A 87 -18.93 0.14 -3.24
C ILE A 87 -19.10 1.52 -2.61
N THR A 88 -20.35 1.94 -2.38
CA THR A 88 -20.65 3.25 -1.78
C THR A 88 -20.08 3.36 -0.36
N ILE A 89 -20.19 2.30 0.44
CA ILE A 89 -19.62 2.24 1.79
C ILE A 89 -18.10 2.40 1.74
N LEU A 90 -17.42 1.74 0.80
CA LEU A 90 -15.96 1.86 0.65
C LEU A 90 -15.55 3.27 0.25
N ALA A 91 -16.25 3.85 -0.73
CA ALA A 91 -16.02 5.21 -1.19
C ALA A 91 -16.18 6.23 -0.04
N LEU A 92 -17.19 6.05 0.82
CA LEU A 92 -17.38 6.89 2.01
C LEU A 92 -16.23 6.76 3.00
N GLY A 93 -15.69 5.56 3.20
CA GLY A 93 -14.50 5.33 4.02
C GLY A 93 -13.29 6.13 3.53
N VAL A 94 -13.02 6.11 2.22
CA VAL A 94 -11.92 6.90 1.62
C VAL A 94 -12.16 8.39 1.75
N VAL A 95 -13.38 8.84 1.44
CA VAL A 95 -13.74 10.26 1.56
C VAL A 95 -13.54 10.73 3.00
N TYR A 96 -13.90 9.92 3.99
CA TYR A 96 -13.67 10.22 5.40
C TYR A 96 -12.17 10.34 5.73
N CYS A 97 -11.36 9.35 5.35
CA CYS A 97 -9.91 9.37 5.56
C CYS A 97 -9.23 10.57 4.89
N TRP A 98 -9.69 10.93 3.69
CA TRP A 98 -9.23 12.11 2.97
C TRP A 98 -9.61 13.40 3.70
N LYS A 99 -10.88 13.57 4.08
CA LYS A 99 -11.33 14.77 4.81
C LYS A 99 -10.60 14.97 6.13
N LYS A 100 -10.15 13.89 6.77
CA LYS A 100 -9.35 13.93 8.00
C LYS A 100 -7.86 14.27 7.76
N GLY A 101 -7.40 14.27 6.51
CA GLY A 101 -6.00 14.49 6.15
C GLY A 101 -5.09 13.32 6.51
N ASP A 102 -5.66 12.12 6.71
CA ASP A 102 -4.88 10.91 6.98
C ASP A 102 -4.16 10.41 5.71
N LEU A 103 -4.59 10.86 4.53
CA LEU A 103 -3.97 10.61 3.23
C LEU A 103 -3.00 11.71 2.78
N ASP A 104 -2.88 12.82 3.52
CA ASP A 104 -2.03 13.94 3.11
C ASP A 104 -0.54 13.65 3.36
N TRP A 105 0.28 13.94 2.36
CA TRP A 105 1.73 13.73 2.43
C TRP A 105 2.39 14.59 3.52
N VAL A 106 1.94 15.84 3.66
CA VAL A 106 2.36 16.78 4.70
C VAL A 106 1.19 16.99 5.64
N LYS A 107 1.12 16.19 6.71
CA LYS A 107 0.21 16.49 7.82
C LYS A 107 0.69 17.79 8.47
N SER A 108 0.02 18.90 8.17
CA SER A 108 0.21 20.12 8.94
C SER A 108 -0.21 19.81 10.37
N TYR A 109 0.73 19.84 11.31
CA TYR A 109 0.33 19.91 12.71
C TYR A 109 -0.39 21.24 12.86
N GLN A 110 -1.72 21.22 12.79
CA GLN A 110 -2.53 22.33 13.28
C GLN A 110 -2.27 22.37 14.78
N VAL A 111 -1.28 23.16 15.20
CA VAL A 111 -1.08 23.45 16.62
C VAL A 111 -2.38 24.10 17.05
N SER A 112 -3.19 23.37 17.82
CA SER A 112 -4.35 23.93 18.47
C SER A 112 -3.81 25.04 19.37
N GLY A 113 -3.94 26.28 18.91
CA GLY A 113 -3.58 27.46 19.67
C GLY A 113 -4.47 27.47 20.90
N LYS A 114 -3.96 26.90 21.99
CA LYS A 114 -4.52 27.08 23.32
C LYS A 114 -4.48 28.59 23.57
N LYS A 115 -5.62 29.25 23.42
CA LYS A 115 -5.84 30.60 23.97
C LYS A 115 -5.82 30.42 25.48
N ASP A 116 -4.61 30.44 26.05
CA ASP A 116 -4.45 30.73 27.47
C ASP A 116 -5.04 32.13 27.68
N LYS A 117 -6.11 32.19 28.46
CA LYS A 117 -6.70 33.42 28.96
C LYS A 117 -5.81 34.00 30.05
#